data_AF-P83220-F1
#
_entry.id   AF-P83220-F1
#
_cell.length_a   1.000
_cell.length_b   1.000
_cell.length_c   1.000
_cell.angle_alpha   90.00
_cell.angle_beta   90.00
_cell.angle_gamma   90.00
#
_symmetry.space_group_name_H-M   'P 1'
#
loop_
_entity.id
_entity.type
_entity.pdbx_description
1 polymer ?
#
loop_
_entity_poly.entity_id
_entity_poly.type
_entity_poly.pdbx_seq_one_letter_code
_entity_poly.pdbx_strand_id
1 'polypeptide(L)' 'RFTFDCPGMMGQRYLYEQVEQVCDDCYNLYREEKIAVNCRENCFLNSWFTVCLQATMREHETPRFDIWRSILKA' A
#
# COMPACT_ATOMS: atom_id res chain seq x y z
N ARG A 1 -9.29 9.34 9.36
CA ARG A 1 -8.36 8.23 9.02
C ARG A 1 -9.22 7.04 8.65
N PHE A 2 -9.37 6.73 7.36
CA PHE A 2 -10.07 5.51 6.94
C PHE A 2 -9.20 4.31 7.36
N THR A 3 -9.64 3.53 8.34
CA THR A 3 -8.97 2.30 8.76
C THR A 3 -9.39 1.20 7.80
N PHE A 4 -8.53 0.92 6.82
CA PHE A 4 -8.63 -0.28 6.03
C PHE A 4 -7.98 -1.41 6.82
N ASP A 5 -8.81 -2.21 7.50
CA ASP A 5 -8.35 -3.38 8.22
C ASP A 5 -8.22 -4.54 7.25
N CYS A 6 -6.97 -4.90 6.96
CA CYS A 6 -6.67 -6.10 6.21
C CYS A 6 -6.72 -7.32 7.12
N PRO A 7 -7.28 -8.47 6.66
CA PRO A 7 -7.42 -9.66 7.50
C PRO A 7 -6.10 -10.09 8.17
N GLY A 8 -4.99 -10.06 7.43
CA GLY A 8 -3.65 -10.38 7.94
C GLY A 8 -2.99 -9.30 8.80
N MET A 9 -3.60 -8.12 8.97
CA MET A 9 -2.96 -7.00 9.69
C MET A 9 -2.62 -7.35 11.15
N MET A 10 -3.49 -8.07 11.86
CA MET A 10 -3.32 -8.33 13.30
C MET A 10 -2.01 -9.05 13.63
N GLY A 11 -1.59 -10.01 12.81
CA GLY A 11 -0.33 -10.74 12.98
C GLY A 11 0.85 -10.14 12.22
N GLN A 12 0.60 -9.22 11.29
CA GLN A 12 1.60 -8.68 10.38
C GLN A 12 1.57 -7.15 10.32
N ARG A 13 1.41 -6.49 11.48
CA ARG A 13 1.41 -5.03 11.58
C ARG A 13 2.64 -4.37 10.95
N TYR A 14 3.83 -4.96 11.14
CA TYR A 14 5.04 -4.47 10.49
C TYR A 14 4.91 -4.48 8.96
N LEU A 15 4.35 -5.53 8.36
CA LEU A 15 4.14 -5.58 6.91
C LEU A 15 3.12 -4.53 6.47
N TYR A 16 2.04 -4.35 7.24
CA TYR A 16 1.05 -3.31 6.95
C TYR A 16 1.69 -1.92 6.92
N GLU A 17 2.50 -1.59 7.93
CA GLU A 17 3.20 -0.31 8.01
C GLU A 17 4.16 -0.08 6.82
N GLN A 18 4.86 -1.12 6.37
CA GLN A 18 5.73 -1.04 5.18
C GLN A 18 4.94 -0.72 3.90
N VAL A 19 3.75 -1.30 3.74
CA VAL A 19 2.90 -1.09 2.56
C VAL A 19 2.16 0.25 2.66
N GLU A 20 1.70 0.64 3.85
CA GLU A 20 1.07 1.95 4.12
C GLU A 20 2.04 3.09 3.80
N GLN A 21 3.33 2.94 4.11
CA GLN A 21 4.35 3.94 3.81
C GLN A 21 4.43 4.28 2.31
N VAL A 22 4.29 3.31 1.41
CA VAL A 22 4.28 3.56 -0.04
C VAL A 22 3.10 4.46 -0.43
N CYS A 23 1.93 4.23 0.16
CA CYS A 23 0.75 5.06 -0.06
C CYS A 23 0.94 6.47 0.50
N ASP A 24 1.60 6.61 1.65
CA ASP A 24 1.86 7.93 2.26
C ASP A 24 2.89 8.73 1.45
N ASP A 25 3.96 8.08 0.99
CA ASP A 25 4.95 8.70 0.09
C ASP A 25 4.30 9.15 -1.22
N CYS A 26 3.44 8.30 -1.80
CA CYS A 26 2.69 8.61 -3.01
C CYS A 26 1.67 9.75 -2.79
N TYR A 27 0.94 9.72 -1.67
CA TYR A 27 0.05 10.80 -1.27
C TYR A 27 0.81 12.13 -1.15
N ASN A 28 2.02 12.13 -0.59
CA ASN A 28 2.84 13.33 -0.46
C ASN A 28 3.32 13.88 -1.83
N LEU A 29 3.53 13.00 -2.83
CA LEU A 29 3.89 13.40 -4.19
C LEU A 29 2.71 14.06 -4.92
N TYR A 30 1.54 13.42 -4.94
CA TYR A 30 0.36 13.94 -5.65
C TYR A 30 -0.37 15.04 -4.88
N ARG A 31 -0.25 15.04 -3.54
CA ARG A 31 -0.98 15.91 -2.60
C ARG A 31 -2.51 15.81 -2.74
N GLU A 32 -3.00 14.64 -3.15
CA GLU A 32 -4.43 14.37 -3.35
C GLU A 32 -4.94 13.31 -2.36
N GLU A 33 -5.92 13.65 -1.52
CA GLU A 33 -6.46 12.75 -0.48
C GLU A 33 -6.99 11.42 -1.05
N LYS A 34 -7.54 11.46 -2.28
CA LYS A 34 -8.04 10.27 -2.97
C LYS A 34 -6.96 9.23 -3.22
N ILE A 35 -5.71 9.62 -3.37
CA ILE A 35 -4.58 8.69 -3.55
C ILE A 35 -4.38 7.83 -2.31
N ALA A 36 -4.44 8.42 -1.12
CA ALA A 36 -4.28 7.68 0.13
C ALA A 36 -5.40 6.65 0.33
N VAL A 37 -6.62 6.99 -0.06
CA VAL A 37 -7.79 6.08 0.01
C VAL A 37 -7.66 4.97 -1.03
N ASN A 38 -7.46 5.34 -2.30
CA ASN A 38 -7.41 4.38 -3.42
C ASN A 38 -6.22 3.42 -3.29
N CYS A 39 -5.08 3.89 -2.79
CA CYS A 39 -3.90 3.06 -2.62
C CYS A 39 -4.12 1.96 -1.56
N ARG A 40 -4.86 2.25 -0.48
CA ARG A 40 -5.15 1.29 0.60
C ARG A 40 -6.35 0.37 0.33
N GLU A 41 -7.15 0.70 -0.69
CA GLU A 41 -8.33 -0.08 -1.07
C GLU A 41 -7.98 -1.55 -1.38
N ASN A 42 -8.88 -2.48 -1.06
CA ASN A 42 -8.70 -3.91 -1.33
C ASN A 42 -7.37 -4.47 -0.80
N CYS A 43 -6.90 -3.96 0.35
CA CYS A 43 -5.62 -4.35 0.95
C CYS A 43 -4.44 -4.18 0.02
N PHE A 44 -4.36 -3.00 -0.61
CA PHE A 44 -3.29 -2.60 -1.51
C PHE A 44 -3.21 -3.44 -2.80
N LEU A 45 -4.17 -4.35 -3.02
CA LEU A 45 -4.26 -5.16 -4.25
C LEU A 45 -5.15 -4.46 -5.26
N ASN A 46 -4.67 -3.31 -5.72
CA ASN A 46 -5.29 -2.45 -6.71
C ASN A 46 -4.21 -1.86 -7.64
N SER A 47 -4.63 -1.24 -8.74
CA SER A 47 -3.70 -0.62 -9.68
C SER A 47 -3.02 0.64 -9.12
N TRP A 48 -3.67 1.36 -8.19
CA TRP A 48 -3.12 2.57 -7.58
C TRP A 48 -1.86 2.30 -6.78
N PHE A 49 -1.76 1.17 -6.09
CA PHE A 49 -0.55 0.79 -5.38
C PHE A 49 0.65 0.65 -6.34
N THR A 50 0.44 0.02 -7.50
CA THR A 50 1.48 -0.12 -8.52
C THR A 50 1.89 1.23 -9.11
N VAL A 51 0.90 2.11 -9.38
CA VAL A 51 1.17 3.50 -9.80
C VAL A 51 2.02 4.22 -8.75
N CYS A 52 1.71 4.03 -7.46
CA CYS A 52 2.46 4.62 -6.36
C CYS A 52 3.90 4.10 -6.26
N LEU A 53 4.14 2.80 -6.47
CA LEU A 53 5.50 2.27 -6.54
C LEU A 53 6.31 2.90 -7.67
N GLN A 54 5.69 3.10 -8.84
CA GLN A 54 6.36 3.77 -9.96
C GLN A 54 6.61 5.25 -9.68
N ALA A 55 5.63 5.97 -9.14
CA ALA A 55 5.76 7.40 -8.83
C ALA A 55 6.83 7.67 -7.75
N THR A 56 7.02 6.74 -6.82
CA THR A 56 8.03 6.82 -5.76
C THR A 56 9.38 6.22 -6.15
N MET A 57 9.56 5.76 -7.40
CA MET A 57 10.77 5.09 -7.91
C MET A 57 11.15 3.81 -7.14
N ARG A 58 10.14 3.10 -6.63
CA ARG A 58 10.25 1.85 -5.86
C ARG A 58 9.78 0.63 -6.63
N GLU A 59 9.63 0.74 -7.96
CA GLU A 59 9.17 -0.35 -8.81
C GLU A 59 10.04 -1.61 -8.74
N HIS A 60 11.34 -1.45 -8.47
CA HIS A 60 12.28 -2.57 -8.28
C HIS A 60 11.95 -3.42 -7.04
N GLU A 61 11.18 -2.89 -6.09
CA GLU A 61 10.74 -3.58 -4.88
C GLU A 61 9.41 -4.32 -5.07
N THR A 62 8.78 -4.21 -6.24
CA THR A 62 7.47 -4.81 -6.55
C THR A 62 7.37 -6.29 -6.12
N PRO A 63 8.34 -7.17 -6.43
CA PRO A 63 8.25 -8.58 -6.04
C PRO A 63 8.14 -8.79 -4.52
N ARG A 64 8.78 -7.92 -3.74
CA ARG A 64 8.72 -7.96 -2.28
C ARG A 64 7.36 -7.48 -1.78
N PHE A 65 6.85 -6.39 -2.33
CA PHE A 65 5.54 -5.88 -1.98
C PHE A 65 4.41 -6.82 -2.41
N ASP A 66 4.54 -7.53 -3.54
CA ASP A 66 3.56 -8.51 -3.97
C ASP A 66 3.36 -9.63 -2.93
N ILE A 67 4.45 -10.10 -2.33
CA ILE A 67 4.40 -11.09 -1.24
C ILE A 67 3.68 -10.51 -0.02
N TRP A 68 4.08 -9.31 0.42
CA TRP A 68 3.51 -8.70 1.61
C TRP A 68 2.03 -8.37 1.47
N ARG A 69 1.61 -7.83 0.34
CA ARG A 69 0.19 -7.56 0.05
C ARG A 69 -0.65 -8.85 0.03
N SER A 70 -0.08 -9.94 -0.50
CA SER A 70 -0.76 -11.24 -0.51
C SER A 70 -0.94 -11.80 0.90
N ILE A 71 0.06 -11.64 1.78
CA ILE A 71 -0.04 -12.02 3.20
C ILE A 71 -1.11 -11.19 3.91
N LEU A 72 -1.18 -9.88 3.64
CA LEU A 72 -2.15 -9.00 4.30
C LEU A 72 -3.60 -9.28 3.91
N LYS A 73 -3.85 -9.74 2.67
CA LYS A 73 -5.21 -10.09 2.20
C LYS A 73 -5.65 -11.50 2.58
N ALA A 74 -4.71 -12.40 2.88
CA ALA A 74 -5.00 -13.79 3.29
C ALA A 74 -5.79 -13.82 4.61
#